data_AF-A0A166RAC9-F1
#
_entry.id   AF-A0A166RAC9-F1
#
_cell.length_a   1.000
_cell.length_b   1.000
_cell.length_c   1.000
_cell.angle_alpha   90.00
_cell.angle_beta   90.00
_cell.angle_gamma   90.00
#
_symmetry.space_group_name_H-M   'P 1'
#
loop_
_entity.id
_entity.type
_entity.pdbx_description
1 polymer ?
#
loop_
_entity_poly.entity_id
_entity_poly.type
_entity_poly.pdbx_seq_one_letter_code
_entity_poly.pdbx_strand_id
1 'polypeptide(L)'
;MSANELSDTCGISLPTVYRRIQELVEYDLLSEQNKIAPDGNHYKKYEAAVERIDVQLQQGTFAVNIEEQPPTDAPDRFNRLWSDIRRDDS
;
A
#
# COMPACT_ATOMS: atom_id res chain seq x y z
N MET A 1 -9.67 2.07 -3.87
CA MET A 1 -10.26 3.43 -4.01
C MET A 1 -9.47 4.24 -5.02
N SER A 2 -10.10 5.17 -5.73
CA SER A 2 -9.41 6.18 -6.57
C SER A 2 -8.89 7.35 -5.71
N ALA A 3 -8.03 8.20 -6.27
CA ALA A 3 -7.57 9.40 -5.59
C ALA A 3 -8.72 10.37 -5.23
N ASN A 4 -9.75 10.46 -6.09
CA ASN A 4 -10.95 11.25 -5.80
C ASN A 4 -11.74 10.67 -4.61
N GLU A 5 -11.95 9.36 -4.59
CA GLU A 5 -12.64 8.70 -3.46
C GLU A 5 -11.87 8.89 -2.14
N LEU A 6 -10.53 8.85 -2.18
CA LEU A 6 -9.69 9.11 -1.01
C LEU A 6 -9.76 10.58 -0.56
N SER A 7 -9.80 11.53 -1.51
CA SER A 7 -10.00 12.96 -1.24
C SER A 7 -11.31 13.20 -0.51
N ASP A 8 -12.39 12.61 -1.03
CA ASP A 8 -13.74 12.78 -0.48
C ASP A 8 -13.87 12.10 0.90
N THR A 9 -13.34 10.88 1.04
CA THR A 9 -13.43 10.11 2.29
C THR A 9 -12.58 10.72 3.41
N CYS A 10 -11.37 11.20 3.10
CA CYS A 10 -10.46 11.77 4.08
C CYS A 10 -10.68 13.28 4.31
N GLY A 11 -11.47 13.95 3.47
CA GLY A 11 -11.71 15.39 3.56
C GLY A 11 -10.45 16.24 3.32
N ILE A 12 -9.50 15.75 2.51
CA ILE A 12 -8.23 16.44 2.21
C ILE A 12 -8.12 16.73 0.72
N SER A 13 -7.40 17.80 0.36
CA SER A 13 -7.25 18.20 -1.05
C SER A 13 -6.59 17.11 -1.91
N LEU A 14 -6.98 17.02 -3.19
CA LEU A 14 -6.35 16.12 -4.16
C LEU A 14 -4.81 16.20 -4.21
N PRO A 15 -4.17 17.39 -4.23
CA PRO A 15 -2.72 17.47 -4.15
C PRO A 15 -2.13 16.81 -2.90
N THR A 16 -2.81 16.93 -1.75
CA THR A 16 -2.37 16.26 -0.52
C THR A 16 -2.57 14.75 -0.60
N VAL A 17 -3.69 14.28 -1.18
CA VAL A 17 -3.91 12.85 -1.44
C VAL A 17 -2.80 12.28 -2.30
N TYR A 18 -2.45 12.91 -3.43
CA TYR A 18 -1.40 12.42 -4.32
C TYR A 18 -0.04 12.35 -3.62
N ARG A 19 0.33 13.36 -2.82
CA ARG A 19 1.57 13.32 -2.03
C ARG A 19 1.57 12.14 -1.05
N ARG A 20 0.47 11.91 -0.33
CA ARG A 20 0.35 10.80 0.61
C ARG A 20 0.35 9.44 -0.08
N ILE A 21 -0.32 9.32 -1.22
CA ILE A 21 -0.30 8.09 -2.02
C ILE A 21 1.13 7.77 -2.46
N GLN A 22 1.87 8.76 -2.96
CA GLN A 22 3.26 8.57 -3.38
C GLN A 22 4.11 8.05 -2.22
N GLU A 23 4.04 8.68 -1.04
CA GLU A 23 4.74 8.24 0.17
C GLU A 23 4.33 6.80 0.56
N LEU A 24 3.03 6.50 0.59
CA LEU A 24 2.54 5.20 1.03
C LEU A 24 2.84 4.06 0.04
N VAL A 25 2.89 4.35 -1.27
CA VAL A 25 3.32 3.39 -2.29
C VAL A 25 4.84 3.17 -2.22
N GLU A 26 5.62 4.23 -1.98
CA GLU A 26 7.08 4.12 -1.81
C GLU A 26 7.48 3.22 -0.63
N TYR A 27 6.65 3.19 0.43
CA TYR A 27 6.85 2.34 1.60
C TYR A 27 6.06 1.02 1.58
N ASP A 28 5.54 0.61 0.42
CA ASP A 28 4.77 -0.64 0.24
C ASP A 28 3.54 -0.77 1.18
N LEU A 29 2.98 0.35 1.63
CA LEU A 29 1.76 0.38 2.46
C LEU A 29 0.48 0.46 1.62
N LEU A 30 0.59 0.95 0.39
CA LEU A 30 -0.46 0.93 -0.62
C LEU A 30 0.05 0.25 -1.91
N SER A 31 -0.80 -0.56 -2.54
CA SER A 31 -0.62 -1.02 -3.91
C SER A 31 -1.36 -0.10 -4.89
N GLU A 32 -0.80 0.06 -6.10
CA GLU A 32 -1.39 0.84 -7.18
C GLU A 32 -1.73 -0.07 -8.37
N GLN A 33 -2.96 -0.02 -8.86
CA GLN A 33 -3.42 -0.73 -10.05
C GLN A 33 -4.01 0.24 -11.07
N ASN A 34 -3.56 0.14 -12.32
CA ASN A 34 -4.19 0.84 -13.45
C ASN A 34 -5.46 0.08 -13.86
N LYS A 35 -6.60 0.77 -13.90
CA LYS A 35 -7.89 0.22 -14.38
C LYS A 35 -8.35 1.01 -15.60
N ILE A 36 -8.95 0.30 -16.54
CA ILE A 36 -9.58 0.87 -17.73
C ILE A 36 -11.08 0.93 -17.46
N ALA A 37 -11.67 2.12 -17.51
CA ALA A 37 -13.11 2.29 -17.43
C ALA A 37 -13.78 1.87 -18.75
N PRO A 38 -15.07 1.52 -18.75
CA PRO A 38 -15.80 1.09 -19.96
C PRO A 38 -15.82 2.13 -21.09
N ASP A 39 -15.63 3.41 -20.77
CA ASP A 39 -15.53 4.52 -21.72
C ASP A 39 -14.12 4.71 -22.30
N GLY A 40 -13.16 3.87 -21.88
CA GLY A 40 -11.76 3.93 -22.28
C GLY A 40 -10.87 4.81 -21.41
N ASN A 41 -11.42 5.53 -20.42
CA ASN A 41 -10.61 6.35 -19.53
C ASN A 41 -9.83 5.49 -18.53
N HIS A 42 -8.52 5.73 -18.44
CA HIS A 42 -7.68 5.08 -17.43
C HIS A 42 -7.82 5.81 -16.10
N TYR A 43 -8.00 5.05 -15.03
CA TYR A 43 -7.95 5.57 -13.67
C TYR A 43 -7.14 4.62 -12.78
N LYS A 44 -6.55 5.18 -11.73
CA LYS A 44 -5.76 4.41 -10.76
C LYS A 44 -6.62 4.00 -9.58
N LYS A 45 -6.50 2.75 -9.17
CA LYS A 45 -7.02 2.24 -7.89
C LYS A 45 -5.87 1.99 -6.93
N TYR A 46 -6.11 2.37 -5.69
CA TYR A 46 -5.23 2.22 -4.55
C TYR A 46 -5.89 1.28 -3.53
N GLU A 47 -5.12 0.30 -3.07
CA GLU A 47 -5.55 -0.71 -2.11
C GLU A 47 -4.50 -0.85 -1.00
N ALA A 48 -4.93 -1.11 0.23
CA ALA A 48 -4.00 -1.35 1.33
C ALA A 48 -3.19 -2.62 1.06
N ALA A 49 -1.86 -2.53 1.21
CA ALA A 49 -0.94 -3.67 1.10
C ALA A 49 -0.59 -4.29 2.47
N VAL A 50 -1.12 -3.71 3.55
CA VAL A 50 -0.95 -4.15 4.93
C VAL A 50 -2.31 -4.47 5.54
N GLU A 51 -2.32 -5.42 6.46
CA GLU A 51 -3.52 -5.79 7.20
C GLU A 51 -3.73 -4.84 8.38
N ARG A 52 -2.64 -4.46 9.05
CA ARG A 52 -2.69 -3.63 10.24
C ARG A 52 -1.41 -2.80 10.42
N ILE A 53 -1.58 -1.56 10.86
CA ILE A 53 -0.49 -0.71 11.35
C ILE A 53 -0.87 -0.28 12.77
N ASP A 54 -0.06 -0.65 13.75
CA ASP A 54 -0.16 -0.17 15.12
C ASP A 54 0.94 0.86 15.39
N VAL A 55 0.53 2.09 15.70
CA VAL A 55 1.45 3.16 16.09
C VAL A 55 1.20 3.50 17.56
N GLN A 56 2.23 3.34 18.39
CA GLN A 56 2.19 3.72 19.80
C GLN A 56 3.14 4.89 20.04
N LEU A 57 2.64 5.94 20.67
CA LEU A 57 3.45 7.07 21.14
C LEU A 57 3.56 6.99 22.67
N GLN A 58 4.76 6.69 23.16
CA GLN A 58 5.01 6.59 24.60
C GLN A 58 6.26 7.38 24.96
N GLN A 59 6.12 8.34 25.87
CA GLN A 59 7.22 9.21 26.34
C GLN A 59 7.99 9.92 25.21
N GLY A 60 7.30 10.28 24.12
CA GLY A 60 7.92 10.95 22.96
C GLY A 60 8.59 10.00 21.97
N THR A 61 8.57 8.69 22.21
CA THR A 61 9.07 7.66 21.28
C THR A 61 7.90 6.99 20.55
N PHE A 62 8.07 6.77 19.25
CA PHE A 62 7.14 5.98 18.44
C PHE A 62 7.60 4.52 18.39
N ALA A 63 6.70 3.59 18.71
CA ALA A 63 6.82 2.19 18.35
C ALA A 63 5.81 1.90 17.23
N VAL A 64 6.28 1.33 16.13
CA VAL A 64 5.44 1.01 14.96
C VAL A 64 5.52 -0.49 14.72
N ASN A 65 4.37 -1.15 14.68
CA ASN A 65 4.24 -2.54 14.26
C ASN A 65 3.38 -2.60 12.99
N ILE A 66 3.83 -3.38 12.01
CA ILE A 66 3.16 -3.53 10.72
C ILE A 66 2.90 -5.01 10.49
N GLU A 67 1.64 -5.36 10.31
CA GLU A 67 1.22 -6.70 9.88
C GLU A 67 0.94 -6.64 8.39
N GLU A 68 1.80 -7.27 7.59
CA GLU A 68 1.67 -7.34 6.13
C GLU A 68 0.46 -8.17 5.73
N GLN A 69 -0.22 -7.80 4.64
CA GLN A 69 -1.18 -8.73 4.05
C GLN A 69 -0.45 -9.94 3.46
N PRO A 70 -0.93 -11.18 3.70
CA PRO A 70 -0.40 -12.32 3.01
C PRO A 70 -0.65 -12.15 1.50
N PRO A 71 0.34 -12.42 0.63
CA PRO A 71 0.20 -12.17 -0.80
C PRO A 71 -1.04 -12.89 -1.36
N THR A 72 -1.91 -12.11 -1.98
CA THR A 72 -3.23 -12.57 -2.45
C THR A 72 -3.13 -13.34 -3.76
N ASP A 73 -2.00 -13.24 -4.47
CA ASP A 73 -1.79 -13.87 -5.78
C ASP A 73 -0.65 -14.90 -5.77
N ALA A 74 -0.89 -16.04 -6.42
CA ALA A 74 0.05 -17.17 -6.48
C ALA A 74 1.46 -16.82 -7.01
N PRO A 75 1.62 -15.91 -7.99
CA PRO A 75 2.95 -15.47 -8.45
C PRO A 75 3.76 -14.73 -7.37
N ASP A 76 3.11 -13.92 -6.54
CA ASP A 76 3.79 -13.16 -5.49
C ASP A 76 4.22 -14.07 -4.32
N ARG A 77 3.41 -15.09 -3.99
CA ARG A 77 3.82 -16.17 -3.08
C ARG A 77 5.05 -16.90 -3.61
N PHE A 78 5.08 -17.20 -4.91
CA PHE A 78 6.20 -17.90 -5.54
C PHE A 78 7.49 -17.08 -5.48
N ASN A 79 7.43 -15.78 -5.79
CA ASN A 79 8.60 -14.89 -5.71
C ASN A 79 9.13 -14.76 -4.28
N ARG A 80 8.24 -14.68 -3.26
CA ARG A 80 8.66 -14.60 -1.85
C ARG A 80 9.31 -15.89 -1.36
N LEU A 81 8.71 -17.05 -1.67
CA LEU A 81 9.30 -18.36 -1.36
C LEU A 81 10.69 -18.50 -1.99
N TRP A 82 10.85 -18.02 -3.22
CA TRP A 82 12.11 -18.08 -3.94
C TRP A 82 13.17 -17.10 -3.42
N SER A 83 12.76 -15.92 -2.91
CA SER A 83 13.68 -14.97 -2.28
C SER A 83 14.14 -15.43 -0.89
N ASP A 84 13.28 -16.11 -0.14
CA ASP A 84 13.61 -16.60 1.21
C ASP A 84 14.61 -17.76 1.14
N ILE A 85 14.48 -18.67 0.17
CA ILE A 85 15.46 -19.74 -0.09
C ILE A 85 16.85 -19.20 -0.44
N ARG A 86 16.94 -18.01 -1.06
CA ARG A 86 18.21 -17.36 -1.40
C ARG A 86 18.82 -16.53 -0.26
N ARG A 87 18.06 -16.25 0.80
CA ARG A 87 18.54 -15.46 1.94
C ARG A 87 19.23 -16.28 3.02
N ASP A 88 19.20 -17.61 2.93
CA ASP A 88 19.82 -18.54 3.89
C ASP A 88 21.30 -18.86 3.58
N ASP A 89 21.91 -18.16 2.61
CA ASP A 89 23.30 -18.33 2.16
C ASP A 89 24.20 -17.08 2.44
N SER A 90 23.88 -16.25 3.45
CA SER A 90 24.75 -15.12 3.86
C SER A 90 24.80 -14.88 5.35
#